data_AF-A0A841C2F8-F1
#
_entry.id   AF-A0A841C2F8-F1
#
_cell.length_a   1.000
_cell.length_b   1.000
_cell.length_c   1.000
_cell.angle_alpha   90.00
_cell.angle_beta   90.00
_cell.angle_gamma   90.00
#
_symmetry.space_group_name_H-M   'P 1'
#
loop_
_entity.id
_entity.type
_entity.pdbx_description
1 polymer ?
#
loop_
_entity_poly.entity_id
_entity_poly.type
_entity_poly.pdbx_seq_one_letter_code
_entity_poly.pdbx_strand_id
1 'polypeptide(L)'
;MTGPYLGMDPEQVRAMAAQLSTGSTQIRDLASSIGAQIEATPWTGPDRDQFVGEWQGHHMQALLAVADSIEHAAQKALSNADAQEQTSAN
;
A
#
# COMPACT_ATOMS: atom_id res chain seq x y z
N MET A 1 -33.55 -19.15 2.89
CA MET A 1 -33.60 -19.10 4.36
C MET A 1 -32.59 -18.07 4.81
N THR A 2 -33.06 -16.87 5.12
CA THR A 2 -32.26 -15.69 5.49
C THR A 2 -32.13 -15.63 7.01
N GLY A 3 -30.93 -15.93 7.53
CA GLY A 3 -30.50 -15.69 8.92
C GLY A 3 -29.57 -14.48 8.99
N PRO A 4 -29.41 -13.82 10.15
CA PRO A 4 -29.00 -12.42 10.24
C PRO A 4 -27.48 -12.23 10.03
N TYR A 5 -27.03 -12.12 8.78
CA TYR A 5 -25.69 -11.60 8.46
C TYR A 5 -25.67 -10.07 8.62
N LEU A 6 -25.70 -9.58 9.85
CA LEU A 6 -25.35 -8.19 10.18
C LEU A 6 -23.82 -8.02 10.35
N GLY A 7 -23.04 -8.87 9.69
CA GLY A 7 -21.58 -8.97 9.81
C GLY A 7 -20.87 -9.00 8.44
N MET A 8 -19.63 -8.54 8.45
CA MET A 8 -18.68 -8.53 7.32
C MET A 8 -18.52 -9.91 6.66
N ASP A 9 -18.50 -9.98 5.32
CA ASP A 9 -18.16 -11.21 4.58
C ASP A 9 -16.63 -11.42 4.59
N PRO A 10 -16.12 -12.49 5.25
CA PRO A 10 -14.67 -12.72 5.37
C PRO A 10 -13.96 -12.93 4.02
N GLU A 11 -14.60 -13.60 3.04
CA GLU A 11 -13.99 -13.85 1.73
C GLU A 11 -13.86 -12.55 0.94
N GLN A 12 -14.91 -11.72 0.93
CA GLN A 12 -14.87 -10.41 0.27
C GLN A 12 -13.81 -9.49 0.91
N VAL A 13 -13.68 -9.53 2.23
CA VAL A 13 -12.66 -8.72 2.93
C VAL A 13 -11.25 -9.22 2.70
N ARG A 14 -11.03 -10.53 2.57
CA ARG A 14 -9.74 -11.08 2.12
C ARG A 14 -9.39 -10.64 0.70
N ALA A 15 -10.37 -10.65 -0.21
CA ALA A 15 -10.17 -10.16 -1.57
C ALA A 15 -9.80 -8.68 -1.59
N MET A 16 -10.48 -7.85 -0.79
CA MET A 16 -10.14 -6.44 -0.61
C MET A 16 -8.74 -6.26 -0.02
N ALA A 17 -8.36 -7.03 0.99
CA ALA A 17 -7.02 -6.97 1.57
C ALA A 17 -5.93 -7.30 0.54
N ALA A 18 -6.14 -8.32 -0.30
CA ALA A 18 -5.21 -8.66 -1.38
C ALA A 18 -5.06 -7.52 -2.40
N GLN A 19 -6.14 -6.81 -2.73
CA GLN A 19 -6.09 -5.63 -3.59
C GLN A 19 -5.30 -4.49 -2.95
N LEU A 20 -5.49 -4.24 -1.65
CA LEU A 20 -4.72 -3.24 -0.90
C LEU A 20 -3.22 -3.57 -0.90
N SER A 21 -2.83 -4.80 -0.59
CA SER A 21 -1.41 -5.21 -0.63
C SER A 21 -0.81 -5.17 -2.05
N THR A 22 -1.61 -5.44 -3.07
CA THR A 22 -1.18 -5.25 -4.46
C THR A 22 -0.91 -3.77 -4.75
N GLY A 23 -1.82 -2.88 -4.33
CA GLY A 23 -1.66 -1.43 -4.49
C GLY A 23 -0.47 -0.86 -3.71
N SER A 24 -0.23 -1.34 -2.48
CA SER A 24 0.93 -0.92 -1.69
C SER A 24 2.24 -1.27 -2.41
N THR A 25 2.33 -2.47 -2.98
CA THR A 25 3.49 -2.93 -3.75
C THR A 25 3.69 -2.08 -5.01
N GLN A 26 2.62 -1.82 -5.77
CA GLN A 26 2.68 -0.99 -6.98
C GLN A 26 3.19 0.43 -6.70
N ILE A 27 2.82 1.03 -5.57
CA ILE A 27 3.32 2.36 -5.17
C ILE A 27 4.81 2.33 -4.88
N ARG A 28 5.31 1.29 -4.19
CA ARG A 28 6.75 1.12 -3.94
C ARG A 28 7.53 0.95 -5.24
N ASP A 29 7.04 0.11 -6.15
CA ASP A 29 7.66 -0.13 -7.44
C ASP A 29 7.72 1.14 -8.28
N LEU A 30 6.63 1.91 -8.29
CA LEU A 30 6.57 3.21 -8.97
C LEU A 30 7.58 4.20 -8.39
N ALA A 31 7.65 4.33 -7.06
CA ALA A 31 8.60 5.22 -6.40
C ALA A 31 10.05 4.85 -6.74
N SER A 32 10.37 3.55 -6.74
CA SER A 32 11.69 3.04 -7.13
C SER A 32 11.98 3.30 -8.61
N SER A 33 11.01 3.07 -9.50
CA SER A 33 11.17 3.28 -10.94
C SER A 33 11.44 4.74 -11.28
N ILE A 34 10.68 5.66 -10.67
CA ILE A 34 10.88 7.10 -10.88
C ILE A 34 12.24 7.52 -10.30
N GLY A 35 12.62 7.04 -9.11
CA GLY A 35 13.95 7.31 -8.55
C GLY A 35 15.09 6.89 -9.49
N ALA A 36 15.02 5.68 -10.05
CA ALA A 36 16.00 5.19 -11.01
C ALA A 36 16.04 6.04 -12.31
N GLN A 37 14.88 6.48 -12.80
CA GLN A 37 14.80 7.35 -13.99
C GLN A 37 15.41 8.73 -13.73
N ILE A 38 15.18 9.31 -12.55
CA ILE A 38 15.78 10.59 -12.13
C ILE A 38 17.31 10.45 -12.10
N GLU A 39 17.83 9.37 -11.53
CA GLU A 39 19.27 9.12 -11.47
C GLU A 39 19.91 8.90 -12.85
N ALA A 40 19.23 8.18 -13.75
CA ALA A 40 19.71 7.84 -15.09
C ALA A 40 19.62 9.00 -16.09
N THR A 41 18.86 10.06 -15.78
CA THR A 41 18.69 11.20 -16.68
C THR A 41 20.03 11.95 -16.85
N PRO A 42 20.47 12.23 -18.10
CA PRO A 42 21.74 12.94 -18.37
C PRO A 42 21.60 14.45 -18.12
N TRP A 43 21.28 14.81 -16.87
CA TRP A 43 21.14 16.17 -16.38
C TRP A 43 22.15 16.38 -15.24
N THR A 44 22.89 17.48 -15.28
CA THR A 44 23.94 17.80 -14.31
C THR A 44 23.83 19.25 -13.84
N GLY A 45 24.42 19.54 -12.68
CA GLY A 45 24.47 20.88 -12.10
C GLY A 45 23.67 21.01 -10.79
N PRO A 46 23.75 22.18 -10.14
CA PRO A 46 23.16 22.38 -8.80
C PRO A 46 21.65 22.13 -8.72
N ASP A 47 20.90 22.49 -9.77
CA ASP A 47 19.45 22.29 -9.82
C ASP A 47 19.08 20.80 -9.81
N ARG A 48 19.91 19.96 -10.45
CA ARG A 48 19.76 18.51 -10.45
C ARG A 48 19.95 17.96 -9.04
N ASP A 49 21.00 18.40 -8.36
CA ASP A 49 21.31 17.94 -7.01
C ASP A 49 20.20 18.37 -6.03
N GLN A 50 19.66 19.57 -6.18
CA GLN A 50 18.50 20.05 -5.42
C GLN A 50 17.27 19.17 -5.68
N PHE A 51 16.94 18.92 -6.96
CA PHE A 51 15.78 18.13 -7.33
C PHE A 51 15.88 16.67 -6.84
N VAL A 52 17.05 16.04 -6.97
CA VAL A 52 17.30 14.68 -6.46
C VAL A 52 17.12 14.65 -4.94
N GLY A 53 17.63 15.65 -4.23
CA GLY A 53 17.45 15.79 -2.78
C GLY A 53 15.98 15.94 -2.38
N GLU A 54 15.23 16.79 -3.08
CA GLU A 54 13.78 16.95 -2.86
C GLU A 54 13.02 15.66 -3.14
N TRP A 55 13.33 14.98 -4.24
CA TRP A 55 12.72 13.71 -4.62
C TRP A 55 12.93 12.64 -3.54
N GLN A 56 14.17 12.40 -3.15
CA GLN A 56 14.51 11.36 -2.18
C GLN A 56 14.03 11.70 -0.76
N GLY A 57 14.11 12.97 -0.37
CA GLY A 57 13.80 13.44 0.98
C GLY A 57 12.30 13.66 1.24
N HIS A 58 11.53 14.03 0.21
CA HIS A 58 10.12 14.39 0.38
C HIS A 58 9.19 13.45 -0.38
N HIS A 59 9.29 13.41 -1.70
CA HIS A 59 8.32 12.71 -2.56
C HIS A 59 8.38 11.19 -2.38
N MET A 60 9.58 10.62 -2.40
CA MET A 60 9.79 9.18 -2.19
C MET A 60 9.30 8.75 -0.80
N GLN A 61 9.62 9.52 0.24
CA GLN A 61 9.18 9.22 1.60
C GLN A 61 7.65 9.28 1.75
N ALA A 62 7.01 10.27 1.12
CA ALA A 62 5.55 10.38 1.12
C ALA A 62 4.89 9.17 0.44
N LEU A 63 5.41 8.73 -0.71
CA LEU A 63 4.91 7.54 -1.42
C LEU A 63 5.07 6.27 -0.57
N LEU A 64 6.23 6.09 0.06
CA LEU A 64 6.48 4.95 0.94
C LEU A 64 5.55 4.96 2.16
N ALA A 65 5.32 6.12 2.78
CA ALA A 65 4.39 6.25 3.89
C ALA A 65 2.94 5.91 3.50
N VAL A 66 2.52 6.28 2.28
CA VAL A 66 1.20 5.88 1.74
C VAL A 66 1.15 4.36 1.54
N ALA A 67 2.18 3.76 0.94
CA ALA A 67 2.25 2.31 0.77
C ALA A 67 2.19 1.56 2.12
N ASP A 68 2.93 2.03 3.13
CA ASP A 68 2.89 1.46 4.48
C ASP A 68 1.49 1.56 5.11
N SER A 69 0.82 2.72 4.96
CA SER A 69 -0.54 2.91 5.48
C SER A 69 -1.56 1.97 4.81
N ILE A 70 -1.43 1.75 3.49
CA ILE A 70 -2.30 0.83 2.74
C ILE A 70 -2.04 -0.61 3.17
N GLU A 71 -0.77 -0.99 3.34
CA GLU A 71 -0.40 -2.33 3.79
C GLU A 71 -0.91 -2.61 5.22
N HIS A 72 -0.81 -1.64 6.13
CA HIS A 72 -1.41 -1.76 7.46
C HIS A 72 -2.94 -1.92 7.40
N ALA A 73 -3.62 -1.22 6.47
CA ALA A 73 -5.05 -1.40 6.29
C ALA A 73 -5.39 -2.81 5.78
N ALA A 74 -4.58 -3.35 4.85
CA ALA A 74 -4.71 -4.73 4.36
C ALA A 74 -4.59 -5.75 5.50
N GLN A 75 -3.56 -5.62 6.34
CA GLN A 75 -3.32 -6.50 7.48
C GLN A 75 -4.46 -6.44 8.51
N LYS A 76 -4.99 -5.24 8.79
CA LYS A 76 -6.17 -5.08 9.66
C LYS A 76 -7.40 -5.76 9.08
N ALA A 77 -7.64 -5.64 7.78
CA ALA A 77 -8.75 -6.29 7.10
C ALA A 77 -8.66 -7.83 7.22
N LEU A 78 -7.46 -8.41 7.02
CA LEU A 78 -7.22 -9.84 7.21
C LEU A 78 -7.50 -10.28 8.66
N SER A 79 -6.95 -9.56 9.64
CA SER A 79 -7.18 -9.87 11.05
C SER A 79 -8.66 -9.83 11.43
N ASN A 80 -9.42 -8.89 10.87
CA ASN A 80 -10.87 -8.82 11.11
C ASN A 80 -11.60 -10.00 10.48
N ALA A 81 -11.19 -10.44 9.28
CA ALA A 81 -11.80 -11.57 8.59
C ALA A 81 -11.60 -12.87 9.37
N ASP A 82 -10.39 -13.10 9.87
CA ASP A 82 -10.05 -14.27 10.66
C ASP A 82 -10.82 -14.30 12.00
N ALA A 83 -10.97 -13.15 12.66
CA ALA A 83 -11.76 -13.03 13.90
C ALA A 83 -13.26 -13.29 13.66
N GLN A 84 -13.80 -12.83 12.52
CA GLN A 84 -15.20 -13.05 12.15
C GLN A 84 -15.48 -14.55 11.92
N GLU A 85 -14.58 -15.27 11.26
CA GLU A 85 -14.71 -16.72 11.06
C GLU A 85 -14.65 -17.50 12.36
N GLN A 86 -13.70 -17.17 13.24
CA GLN A 86 -13.58 -17.81 14.55
C GLN A 86 -14.83 -17.59 15.42
N THR A 87 -15.42 -16.40 15.36
CA THR A 87 -16.64 -16.08 16.12
C THR A 87 -17.86 -16.78 15.53
N SER A 88 -17.96 -16.85 14.19
CA SER A 88 -19.12 -17.44 13.50
C SER A 88 -19.11 -18.98 13.47
N ALA A 89 -17.95 -19.60 13.72
CA ALA A 89 -17.79 -21.05 13.81
C ALA A 89 -18.14 -21.64 15.19
N ASN A 90 -18.45 -20.79 16.19
CA ASN A 90 -18.90 -21.17 17.54
C ASN A 90 -20.40 -20.88 17.71
#